data_AF-A0A452ZAL5-F1
#
_entry.id   AF-A0A452ZAL5-F1
#
_cell.length_a   1.000
_cell.length_b   1.000
_cell.length_c   1.000
_cell.angle_alpha   90.00
_cell.angle_beta   90.00
_cell.angle_gamma   90.00
#
_symmetry.space_group_name_H-M   'P 1'
#
loop_
_entity.id
_entity.type
_entity.pdbx_description
1 polymer ?
#
loop_
_entity_poly.entity_id
_entity_poly.type
_entity_poly.pdbx_seq_one_letter_code
_entity_poly.pdbx_strand_id
1 'polypeptide(L)'
;PQFNGSMGIGIDEKKLASRLRLHPEKDRDFVPLPEPLLRKYISYARSYVTPRVSEPAAVVLRKYYLNLRAHSTCSDGTPITARQLESLVRLAEARARVDLREEVTEQDANDVVEIMNESLYDKYVDEHGCVDYARSGGMSQQKEAKRLMSALNKQSELQQKDQFSRAV
;
A
#
# COMPACT_ATOMS: atom_id res chain seq x y z
N PRO A 1 -8.29 37.06 17.17
CA PRO A 1 -8.03 35.61 17.34
C PRO A 1 -7.29 35.07 16.11
N GLN A 2 -5.96 34.98 16.20
CA GLN A 2 -5.10 34.40 15.18
C GLN A 2 -5.15 32.88 15.32
N PHE A 3 -5.79 32.19 14.37
CA PHE A 3 -5.75 30.73 14.28
C PHE A 3 -4.42 30.33 13.64
N ASN A 4 -3.46 29.96 14.49
CA ASN A 4 -2.19 29.37 14.10
C ASN A 4 -2.43 27.90 13.69
N GLY A 5 -2.80 27.68 12.43
CA GLY A 5 -2.99 26.36 11.83
C GLY A 5 -1.70 25.78 11.26
N SER A 6 -0.66 25.65 12.09
CA SER A 6 0.48 24.79 11.78
C SER A 6 0.06 23.33 11.96
N MET A 7 -0.68 22.79 10.98
CA MET A 7 -0.79 21.35 10.83
C MET A 7 0.43 20.92 10.03
N GLY A 8 1.54 20.77 10.74
CA GLY A 8 2.76 20.20 10.19
C GLY A 8 2.42 18.87 9.53
N ILE A 9 2.52 18.82 8.20
CA ILE A 9 2.71 17.57 7.48
C ILE A 9 4.06 17.07 7.98
N GLY A 10 4.03 16.30 9.06
CA GLY A 10 5.17 15.55 9.55
C GLY A 10 5.53 14.55 8.46
N ILE A 11 6.43 14.95 7.58
CA ILE A 11 7.13 14.04 6.69
C ILE A 11 7.97 13.18 7.63
N ASP A 12 7.46 12.02 8.02
CA ASP A 12 8.26 11.02 8.71
C ASP A 12 9.46 10.73 7.80
N GLU A 13 10.66 11.17 8.23
CA GLU A 13 11.91 10.96 7.48
C GLU A 13 12.18 9.47 7.22
N LYS A 14 11.53 8.59 8.00
CA LYS A 14 11.59 7.13 7.86
C LYS A 14 10.73 6.56 6.73
N LYS A 15 9.70 7.28 6.27
CA LYS A 15 8.82 6.81 5.19
C LYS A 15 9.58 6.72 3.88
N LEU A 16 9.33 5.67 3.12
CA LEU A 16 9.90 5.42 1.80
C LEU A 16 9.55 6.54 0.84
N ALA A 17 8.32 7.03 0.85
CA ALA A 17 7.90 8.14 -0.03
C ALA A 17 8.77 9.40 0.16
N SER A 18 9.17 9.69 1.40
CA SER A 18 10.06 10.82 1.73
C SER A 18 11.47 10.60 1.17
N ARG A 19 12.00 9.38 1.29
CA ARG A 19 13.34 8.99 0.81
C ARG A 19 13.46 8.93 -0.70
N LEU A 20 12.35 8.69 -1.42
CA LEU A 20 12.34 8.61 -2.88
C LEU A 20 12.20 9.98 -3.57
N ARG A 21 11.85 11.04 -2.84
CA ARG A 21 11.68 12.38 -3.40
C ARG A 21 13.04 13.05 -3.58
N LEU A 22 13.30 13.55 -4.79
CA LEU A 22 14.43 14.42 -5.06
C LEU A 22 14.23 15.76 -4.33
N HIS A 23 15.24 16.18 -3.59
CA HIS A 23 15.24 17.47 -2.91
C HIS A 23 15.86 18.53 -3.82
N PRO A 24 15.15 19.63 -4.15
CA PRO A 24 15.61 20.63 -5.12
C PRO A 24 17.01 21.20 -4.84
N GLU A 25 17.35 21.37 -3.55
CA GLU A 25 18.66 21.91 -3.16
C GLU A 25 19.75 20.86 -2.96
N LYS A 26 19.42 19.63 -2.53
CA LYS A 26 20.44 18.60 -2.25
C LYS A 26 20.81 17.82 -3.51
N ASP A 27 19.85 17.67 -4.42
CA ASP A 27 19.99 16.86 -5.63
C ASP A 27 20.07 17.72 -6.90
N ARG A 28 20.54 18.97 -6.78
CA ARG A 28 20.65 19.91 -7.91
C ARG A 28 21.52 19.36 -9.05
N ASP A 29 22.54 18.59 -8.69
CA ASP A 29 23.50 17.98 -9.62
C ASP A 29 23.15 16.53 -9.95
N PHE A 30 21.90 16.11 -9.72
CA PHE A 30 21.44 14.77 -10.06
C PHE A 30 21.52 14.54 -11.57
N VAL A 31 22.40 13.62 -11.97
CA VAL A 31 22.52 13.17 -13.36
C VAL A 31 21.93 11.76 -13.46
N PRO A 32 20.89 11.54 -14.28
CA PRO A 32 20.35 10.21 -14.51
C PRO A 32 21.42 9.25 -15.05
N LEU A 33 21.36 7.98 -14.63
CA LEU A 33 22.27 6.98 -15.16
C LEU A 33 22.08 6.82 -16.68
N PRO A 34 23.17 6.77 -17.46
CA PRO A 34 23.09 6.47 -18.89
C PRO A 34 22.41 5.13 -19.14
N GLU A 35 21.53 5.08 -20.14
CA GLU A 35 20.78 3.87 -20.50
C GLU A 35 21.66 2.61 -20.70
N PRO A 36 22.81 2.68 -21.41
CA PRO A 36 23.65 1.51 -21.60
C PRO A 36 24.21 0.95 -20.28
N LEU A 37 24.50 1.83 -19.32
CA LEU A 37 24.99 1.46 -18.00
C LEU A 37 23.87 0.83 -17.17
N LEU A 38 22.67 1.41 -17.19
CA LEU A 38 21.50 0.88 -16.49
C LEU A 38 21.16 -0.55 -16.96
N ARG A 39 21.18 -0.81 -18.27
CA ARG A 39 20.96 -2.16 -18.82
C ARG A 39 22.00 -3.16 -18.32
N LYS A 40 23.28 -2.78 -18.33
CA LYS A 40 24.38 -3.62 -17.80
C LYS A 40 24.20 -3.89 -16.30
N TYR A 41 23.84 -2.87 -15.54
CA TYR A 41 23.60 -2.96 -14.10
C TYR A 41 22.48 -3.96 -13.77
N ILE A 42 21.33 -3.83 -14.42
CA ILE A 42 20.19 -4.75 -14.24
C ILE A 42 20.58 -6.18 -14.61
N SER A 43 21.29 -6.37 -15.72
CA SER A 43 21.75 -7.69 -16.16
C SER A 43 22.71 -8.33 -15.15
N TYR A 44 23.63 -7.54 -14.60
CA TYR A 44 24.58 -7.99 -13.58
C TYR A 44 23.85 -8.39 -12.29
N ALA A 45 23.02 -7.51 -11.75
CA ALA A 45 22.25 -7.75 -10.52
C ALA A 45 21.39 -9.02 -10.61
N ARG A 46 20.75 -9.27 -11.77
CA ARG A 46 19.93 -10.47 -11.99
C ARG A 46 20.73 -11.77 -12.07
N SER A 47 21.96 -11.71 -12.57
CA SER A 47 22.77 -12.90 -12.84
C SER A 47 23.63 -13.32 -11.65
N TYR A 48 24.10 -12.35 -10.87
CA TYR A 48 25.11 -12.59 -9.83
C TYR A 48 24.60 -12.39 -8.41
N VAL A 49 23.43 -11.77 -8.21
CA VAL A 49 22.92 -11.46 -6.86
C VAL A 49 21.65 -12.24 -6.57
N THR A 50 21.76 -13.18 -5.64
CA THR A 50 20.66 -13.99 -5.11
C THR A 50 20.53 -13.74 -3.60
N PRO A 51 19.79 -12.69 -3.19
CA PRO A 51 19.71 -12.31 -1.79
C PRO A 51 19.03 -13.39 -0.95
N ARG A 52 19.49 -13.56 0.30
CA ARG A 52 18.85 -14.41 1.30
C ARG A 52 18.07 -13.55 2.29
N VAL A 53 16.88 -14.01 2.66
CA VAL A 53 16.06 -13.30 3.63
C VAL A 53 16.64 -13.47 5.02
N SER A 54 16.98 -12.36 5.68
CA SER A 54 17.42 -12.37 7.08
C SER A 54 16.25 -12.66 8.02
N GLU A 55 16.55 -13.21 9.21
CA GLU A 55 15.54 -13.44 10.25
C GLU A 55 14.72 -12.17 10.61
N PRO A 56 15.33 -10.98 10.85
CA PRO A 56 14.54 -9.79 11.16
C PRO A 56 13.60 -9.38 10.01
N ALA A 57 14.04 -9.51 8.75
CA ALA A 57 13.17 -9.27 7.60
C ALA A 57 12.00 -10.25 7.55
N ALA A 58 12.25 -11.55 7.80
CA ALA A 58 11.22 -12.58 7.80
C ALA A 58 10.14 -12.34 8.86
N VAL A 59 10.52 -11.83 10.05
CA VAL A 59 9.59 -11.47 11.12
C VAL A 59 8.64 -10.35 10.67
N VAL A 60 9.16 -9.29 10.04
CA VAL A 60 8.35 -8.16 9.53
C VAL A 60 7.35 -8.63 8.49
N LEU A 61 7.81 -9.38 7.48
CA LEU A 61 6.96 -9.86 6.38
C LEU A 61 5.85 -10.79 6.90
N ARG A 62 6.18 -11.69 7.84
CA ARG A 62 5.21 -12.60 8.47
C ARG A 62 4.18 -11.84 9.29
N LYS A 63 4.61 -10.88 10.11
CA LYS A 63 3.72 -10.06 10.94
C LYS A 63 2.72 -9.30 10.07
N TYR A 64 3.21 -8.69 8.99
CA TYR A 64 2.36 -7.98 8.04
C TYR A 64 1.35 -8.91 7.36
N TYR A 65 1.79 -10.07 6.86
CA TYR A 65 0.91 -11.06 6.23
C TYR A 65 -0.20 -11.55 7.17
N LEU A 66 0.12 -11.86 8.43
CA LEU A 66 -0.87 -12.30 9.41
C LEU A 66 -1.90 -11.21 9.72
N ASN A 67 -1.44 -9.96 9.85
CA ASN A 67 -2.30 -8.81 10.03
C ASN A 67 -3.26 -8.65 8.83
N LEU A 68 -2.71 -8.68 7.62
CA LEU A 68 -3.48 -8.58 6.38
C LEU A 68 -4.54 -9.69 6.30
N ARG A 69 -4.17 -10.94 6.62
CA ARG A 69 -5.07 -12.10 6.62
C ARG A 69 -6.22 -11.94 7.62
N ALA A 70 -5.95 -11.45 8.83
CA ALA A 70 -6.98 -11.21 9.85
C ALA A 70 -8.02 -10.16 9.43
N HIS A 71 -7.61 -9.14 8.67
CA HIS A 71 -8.53 -8.14 8.15
C HIS A 71 -9.36 -8.65 6.96
N SER A 72 -8.80 -9.56 6.15
CA SER A 72 -9.51 -10.12 4.99
C SER A 72 -10.69 -11.04 5.36
N THR A 73 -10.62 -11.74 6.49
CA THR A 73 -11.68 -12.66 6.94
C THR A 73 -13.00 -11.99 7.31
N CYS A 74 -12.99 -10.66 7.49
CA CYS A 74 -14.18 -9.89 7.84
C CYS A 74 -15.00 -9.42 6.61
N SER A 75 -14.50 -9.66 5.39
CA SER A 75 -15.12 -9.12 4.16
C SER A 75 -15.22 -10.15 3.05
N ASP A 76 -16.24 -10.00 2.19
CA ASP A 76 -16.44 -10.72 0.90
C ASP A 76 -15.33 -10.44 -0.15
N GLY A 77 -14.13 -10.01 0.29
CA GLY A 77 -12.99 -9.65 -0.53
C GLY A 77 -12.19 -10.84 -1.07
N THR A 78 -11.19 -10.56 -1.90
CA THR A 78 -10.30 -11.59 -2.47
C THR A 78 -9.55 -12.30 -1.34
N PRO A 79 -9.59 -13.63 -1.23
CA PRO A 79 -8.97 -14.36 -0.13
C PRO A 79 -7.45 -14.16 -0.15
N ILE A 80 -6.89 -13.88 1.03
CA ILE A 80 -5.44 -13.74 1.21
C ILE A 80 -4.83 -15.12 1.34
N THR A 81 -4.06 -15.48 0.32
CA THR A 81 -3.40 -16.79 0.19
C THR A 81 -1.90 -16.67 0.46
N ALA A 82 -1.25 -17.82 0.68
CA ALA A 82 0.20 -17.90 0.84
C ALA A 82 0.99 -17.26 -0.33
N ARG A 83 0.38 -17.15 -1.52
CA ARG A 83 0.93 -16.45 -2.68
C ARG A 83 1.25 -14.98 -2.40
N GLN A 84 0.50 -14.34 -1.52
CA GLN A 84 0.77 -12.95 -1.12
C GLN A 84 2.06 -12.85 -0.31
N LEU A 85 2.29 -13.81 0.59
CA LEU A 85 3.56 -13.89 1.33
C LEU A 85 4.75 -14.13 0.39
N GLU A 86 4.61 -15.05 -0.57
CA GLU A 86 5.65 -15.26 -1.59
C GLU A 86 5.93 -14.00 -2.42
N SER A 87 4.87 -13.23 -2.74
CA SER A 87 5.00 -11.98 -3.48
C SER A 87 5.75 -10.92 -2.67
N LEU A 88 5.44 -10.79 -1.38
CA LEU A 88 6.15 -9.91 -0.45
C LEU A 88 7.64 -10.28 -0.35
N VAL A 89 7.95 -11.56 -0.21
CA VAL A 89 9.33 -12.05 -0.17
C VAL A 89 10.07 -11.72 -1.47
N ARG A 90 9.46 -11.97 -2.63
CA ARG A 90 10.07 -11.64 -3.94
C ARG A 90 10.33 -10.14 -4.11
N LEU A 91 9.44 -9.29 -3.62
CA LEU A 91 9.64 -7.84 -3.64
C LEU A 91 10.80 -7.42 -2.74
N ALA A 92 10.93 -8.02 -1.55
CA ALA A 92 12.02 -7.71 -0.62
C ALA A 92 13.37 -8.16 -1.17
N GLU A 93 13.43 -9.35 -1.78
CA GLU A 93 14.61 -9.83 -2.50
C GLU A 93 14.94 -8.92 -3.69
N ALA A 94 13.94 -8.47 -4.46
CA ALA A 94 14.17 -7.56 -5.58
C ALA A 94 14.77 -6.22 -5.12
N ARG A 95 14.32 -5.69 -3.97
CA ARG A 95 14.88 -4.47 -3.40
C ARG A 95 16.35 -4.64 -3.00
N ALA A 96 16.68 -5.70 -2.27
CA ALA A 96 18.07 -5.99 -1.91
C ALA A 96 18.96 -6.26 -3.13
N ARG A 97 18.41 -6.91 -4.17
CA ARG A 97 19.11 -7.19 -5.42
C ARG A 97 19.49 -5.92 -6.19
N VAL A 98 18.62 -4.90 -6.22
CA VAL A 98 18.92 -3.62 -6.85
C VAL A 98 20.09 -2.91 -6.17
N ASP A 99 20.28 -3.12 -4.87
CA ASP A 99 21.41 -2.57 -4.11
C ASP A 99 22.65 -3.50 -4.15
N LEU A 100 22.62 -4.56 -4.97
CA LEU A 100 23.66 -5.60 -5.07
C LEU A 100 23.98 -6.29 -3.73
N ARG A 101 23.02 -6.34 -2.80
CA ARG A 101 23.20 -6.98 -1.49
C ARG A 101 22.82 -8.45 -1.54
N GLU A 102 23.61 -9.28 -0.86
CA GLU A 102 23.35 -10.72 -0.72
C GLU A 102 22.38 -11.06 0.41
N GLU A 103 21.99 -10.08 1.22
CA GLU A 103 21.08 -10.26 2.35
C GLU A 103 19.98 -9.19 2.32
N VAL A 104 18.74 -9.66 2.52
CA VAL A 104 17.56 -8.79 2.67
C VAL A 104 17.50 -8.31 4.11
N THR A 105 17.51 -7.00 4.30
CA THR A 105 17.49 -6.36 5.61
C THR A 105 16.07 -6.12 6.09
N GLU A 106 15.91 -5.82 7.38
CA GLU A 106 14.63 -5.39 7.95
C GLU A 106 14.07 -4.15 7.23
N GLN A 107 14.95 -3.21 6.85
CA GLN A 107 14.55 -2.00 6.15
C GLN A 107 13.92 -2.31 4.79
N ASP A 108 14.42 -3.31 4.06
CA ASP A 108 13.83 -3.73 2.78
C ASP A 108 12.42 -4.28 2.97
N ALA A 109 12.22 -5.07 4.02
CA ALA A 109 10.92 -5.60 4.36
C ALA A 109 9.93 -4.48 4.71
N ASN A 110 10.37 -3.48 5.48
CA ASN A 110 9.56 -2.31 5.82
C ASN A 110 9.19 -1.48 4.57
N ASP A 111 10.16 -1.26 3.67
CA ASP A 111 9.95 -0.54 2.41
C ASP A 111 8.90 -1.25 1.54
N VAL A 112 8.97 -2.58 1.45
CA VAL A 112 8.01 -3.38 0.69
C VAL A 112 6.62 -3.37 1.32
N VAL A 113 6.54 -3.41 2.65
CA VAL A 113 5.26 -3.27 3.38
C VAL A 113 4.62 -1.91 3.09
N GLU A 114 5.41 -0.83 3.06
CA GLU A 114 4.93 0.50 2.72
C GLU A 114 4.41 0.55 1.27
N ILE A 115 5.17 0.01 0.31
CA ILE A 115 4.73 -0.09 -1.10
C ILE A 115 3.42 -0.89 -1.20
N MET A 116 3.32 -2.02 -0.50
CA MET A 116 2.13 -2.85 -0.53
C MET A 116 0.92 -2.09 0.04
N ASN A 117 1.09 -1.41 1.18
CA ASN A 117 0.03 -0.59 1.77
C ASN A 117 -0.44 0.50 0.81
N GLU A 118 0.47 1.25 0.18
CA GLU A 118 0.12 2.28 -0.80
C GLU A 118 -0.63 1.69 -2.01
N SER A 119 -0.19 0.54 -2.53
CA SER A 119 -0.86 -0.14 -3.65
C SER A 119 -2.27 -0.64 -3.32
N LEU A 120 -2.51 -0.92 -2.04
CA LEU A 120 -3.80 -1.36 -1.51
C LEU A 120 -4.66 -0.16 -1.09
N TYR A 121 -4.05 0.97 -0.71
CA TYR A 121 -4.72 2.21 -0.29
C TYR A 121 -5.70 2.68 -1.37
N ASP A 122 -5.29 2.72 -2.64
CA ASP A 122 -6.12 3.14 -3.78
C ASP A 122 -7.39 2.27 -3.97
N LYS A 123 -7.37 1.01 -3.48
CA LYS A 123 -8.53 0.11 -3.54
C LYS A 123 -9.41 0.17 -2.30
N TYR A 124 -8.87 0.58 -1.16
CA TYR A 124 -9.51 0.40 0.13
C TYR A 124 -9.91 1.69 0.81
N VAL A 125 -9.53 2.85 0.29
CA VAL A 125 -9.88 4.11 0.92
C VAL A 125 -11.30 4.52 0.56
N ASP A 126 -12.13 4.68 1.58
CA ASP A 126 -13.41 5.36 1.46
C ASP A 126 -13.20 6.87 1.20
N GLU A 127 -14.27 7.62 0.89
CA GLU A 127 -14.21 9.07 0.66
C GLU A 127 -13.75 9.87 1.90
N HIS A 128 -13.44 9.19 3.02
CA HIS A 128 -13.06 9.75 4.31
C HIS A 128 -11.63 9.38 4.75
N GLY A 129 -10.85 8.66 3.93
CA GLY A 129 -9.46 8.34 4.23
C GLY A 129 -9.26 7.07 5.07
N CYS A 130 -10.33 6.33 5.37
CA CYS A 130 -10.28 5.07 6.11
C CYS A 130 -10.05 3.89 5.16
N VAL A 131 -9.07 3.05 5.50
CA VAL A 131 -8.65 1.88 4.70
C VAL A 131 -9.57 0.68 5.01
N ASP A 132 -10.64 0.54 4.24
CA ASP A 132 -11.56 -0.59 4.25
C ASP A 132 -11.11 -1.69 3.28
N TYR A 133 -10.43 -2.72 3.80
CA TYR A 133 -10.01 -3.92 3.07
C TYR A 133 -11.18 -4.72 2.42
N ALA A 134 -12.42 -4.30 2.68
CA ALA A 134 -13.66 -4.90 2.18
C ALA A 134 -14.04 -4.55 0.72
N ARG A 135 -13.36 -3.59 0.09
CA ARG A 135 -13.66 -3.15 -1.30
C ARG A 135 -13.07 -4.02 -2.42
N SER A 136 -12.29 -5.07 -2.11
CA SER A 136 -11.52 -5.83 -3.13
C SER A 136 -12.33 -6.75 -4.05
N GLY A 137 -13.62 -6.97 -3.78
CA GLY A 137 -14.50 -7.67 -4.70
C GLY A 137 -15.16 -6.68 -5.63
N GLY A 138 -14.91 -6.76 -6.95
CA GLY A 138 -15.67 -6.01 -7.94
C GLY A 138 -17.16 -6.19 -7.67
N MET A 139 -17.83 -5.13 -7.22
CA MET A 139 -19.26 -5.20 -6.94
C MET A 139 -19.97 -5.30 -8.29
N SER A 140 -20.80 -6.34 -8.48
CA SER A 140 -21.77 -6.32 -9.58
C SER A 140 -22.61 -5.05 -9.46
N GLN A 141 -22.98 -4.41 -10.59
CA GLN A 141 -23.78 -3.18 -10.61
C GLN A 141 -25.02 -3.25 -9.68
N GLN A 142 -25.60 -4.45 -9.53
CA GLN A 142 -26.70 -4.69 -8.59
C GLN A 142 -26.33 -4.52 -7.10
N LYS A 143 -25.14 -4.97 -6.67
CA LYS A 143 -24.68 -4.79 -5.28
C LYS A 143 -24.34 -3.33 -5.00
N GLU A 144 -23.79 -2.61 -5.97
CA GLU A 144 -23.48 -1.18 -5.86
C GLU A 144 -24.75 -0.34 -5.74
N ALA A 145 -25.75 -0.60 -6.59
CA ALA A 145 -27.07 0.04 -6.50
C ALA A 145 -27.77 -0.23 -5.16
N LYS A 146 -27.72 -1.46 -4.64
CA LYS A 146 -28.30 -1.79 -3.32
C LYS A 146 -27.59 -1.06 -2.18
N ARG A 147 -26.26 -0.93 -2.23
CA ARG A 147 -25.49 -0.20 -1.23
C ARG A 147 -25.86 1.29 -1.25
N LEU A 148 -25.92 1.90 -2.44
CA LEU A 148 -26.36 3.29 -2.60
C LEU A 148 -27.75 3.50 -2.00
N MET A 149 -28.72 2.65 -2.36
CA MET A 149 -30.08 2.74 -1.83
C MET A 149 -30.12 2.57 -0.30
N SER A 150 -29.31 1.68 0.27
CA SER A 150 -29.23 1.51 1.72
C SER A 150 -28.62 2.73 2.43
N ALA A 151 -27.63 3.38 1.80
CA ALA A 151 -27.01 4.58 2.33
C ALA A 151 -27.97 5.78 2.27
N LEU A 152 -28.71 5.91 1.17
CA LEU A 152 -29.74 6.93 1.00
C LEU A 152 -30.88 6.76 2.02
N ASN A 153 -31.38 5.54 2.22
CA ASN A 153 -32.39 5.27 3.26
C ASN A 153 -31.89 5.64 4.66
N LYS A 154 -30.65 5.29 5.00
CA LYS A 154 -30.05 5.65 6.29
C LYS A 154 -29.92 7.16 6.48
N GLN A 155 -29.55 7.91 5.43
CA GLN A 155 -29.53 9.37 5.49
C GLN A 155 -30.94 9.98 5.57
N SER A 156 -31.93 9.38 4.90
CA SER A 156 -33.34 9.76 4.96
C SER A 156 -33.91 9.64 6.38
N GLU A 157 -33.60 8.53 7.05
CA GLU A 157 -33.96 8.26 8.45
C GLU A 157 -33.33 9.27 9.41
N LEU A 158 -32.05 9.60 9.22
CA LEU A 158 -31.35 10.60 10.03
C LEU A 158 -31.90 12.02 9.83
N GLN A 159 -32.40 12.34 8.63
CA GLN A 159 -32.94 13.65 8.30
C GLN A 159 -34.45 13.77 8.57
N GLN A 160 -35.13 12.70 9.02
CA GLN A 160 -36.60 12.63 9.20
C GLN A 160 -37.38 13.16 7.98
N LYS A 161 -36.83 12.95 6.78
CA LYS A 161 -37.49 13.30 5.53
C LYS A 161 -37.92 11.99 4.89
N ASP A 162 -39.20 11.63 5.03
CA ASP A 162 -39.79 10.44 4.43
C ASP A 162 -39.99 10.60 2.91
N GLN A 163 -38.95 10.93 2.16
CA GLN A 163 -39.07 11.15 0.71
C GLN A 163 -38.94 9.87 -0.13
N PHE A 164 -38.58 8.74 0.47
CA PHE A 164 -38.35 7.48 -0.25
C PHE A 164 -38.94 6.23 0.45
N SER A 165 -40.03 6.37 1.19
CA SER A 165 -40.77 5.21 1.68
C SER A 165 -41.40 4.48 0.48
N ARG A 166 -41.02 3.22 0.30
CA ARG A 166 -41.59 2.34 -0.72
C ARG A 166 -43.07 2.14 -0.39
N ALA A 167 -43.94 2.69 -1.23
CA ALA A 167 -45.36 2.35 -1.22
C ALA A 167 -45.51 0.83 -1.36
N VAL A 168 -46.26 0.24 -0.43
CA VAL A 168 -46.65 -1.17 -0.39
C VAL A 168 -47.45 -1.52 -1.64
#